data_AF-A0A920JCY3-F1
#
_entry.id   AF-A0A920JCY3-F1
#
_cell.length_a   1.000
_cell.length_b   1.000
_cell.length_c   1.000
_cell.angle_alpha   90.00
_cell.angle_beta   90.00
_cell.angle_gamma   90.00
#
_symmetry.space_group_name_H-M   'P 1'
#
loop_
_entity.id
_entity.type
_entity.pdbx_description
1 polymer ?
#
loop_
_entity_poly.entity_id
_entity_poly.type
_entity_poly.pdbx_seq_one_letter_code
_entity_poly.pdbx_strand_id
1 'polypeptide(L)'
;MENFKNKFIEIKDEIKNLNPNNESITDSIIAPIFFVISANFLELNQAIYSTAALLSAFLFYRVFKKQNLKYVFYGFIGSLIALFIARIQGSASGFFLPGIIRDGAIAFVGVVSIILGRPFTIYSSKAFRNWPKEWYLHKKVKPAYTLVAIIWTLYLLIKAGLQIYFYNTQKFL
;
A
#
# COMPACT_ATOMS: atom_id res chain seq x y z
N MET A 1 8.91 25.83 -22.52
CA MET A 1 10.06 25.04 -21.99
C MET A 1 10.63 25.58 -20.67
N GLU A 2 10.51 26.87 -20.36
CA GLU A 2 10.97 27.47 -19.08
C GLU A 2 10.30 26.88 -17.83
N ASN A 3 9.02 26.55 -17.91
CA ASN A 3 8.24 26.13 -16.74
C ASN A 3 8.73 24.79 -16.13
N PHE A 4 9.29 23.89 -16.94
CA PHE A 4 9.80 22.60 -16.46
C PHE A 4 11.18 22.74 -15.80
N LYS A 5 12.06 23.59 -16.37
CA LYS A 5 13.38 23.86 -15.78
C LYS A 5 13.24 24.57 -14.43
N ASN A 6 12.34 25.55 -14.32
CA ASN A 6 12.13 26.28 -13.07
C ASN A 6 11.57 25.36 -11.98
N LYS A 7 10.59 24.51 -12.33
CA LYS A 7 10.02 23.53 -11.40
C LYS A 7 11.04 22.46 -10.97
N PHE A 8 11.95 22.07 -11.87
CA PHE A 8 13.03 21.15 -11.53
C PHE A 8 14.08 21.77 -10.60
N ILE A 9 14.39 23.06 -10.78
CA ILE A 9 15.29 23.82 -9.91
C ILE A 9 14.63 24.01 -8.53
N GLU A 10 13.34 24.33 -8.48
CA GLU A 10 12.56 24.46 -7.25
C GLU A 10 12.53 23.16 -6.45
N ILE A 11 12.23 22.02 -7.10
CA ILE A 11 12.28 20.69 -6.46
C ILE A 11 13.69 20.35 -5.98
N LYS A 12 14.72 20.68 -6.78
CA LYS A 12 16.12 20.42 -6.41
C LYS A 12 16.54 21.25 -5.19
N ASP A 13 16.11 22.50 -5.11
CA ASP A 13 16.38 23.39 -3.98
C ASP A 13 15.54 22.99 -2.75
N GLU A 14 14.31 22.52 -2.92
CA GLU A 14 13.53 21.89 -1.85
C GLU A 14 14.24 20.65 -1.29
N ILE A 15 14.73 19.76 -2.16
CA ILE A 15 15.48 18.55 -1.76
C ILE A 15 16.81 18.91 -1.10
N LYS A 16 17.46 20.00 -1.51
CA LYS A 16 18.71 20.48 -0.91
C LYS A 16 18.47 21.18 0.44
N ASN A 17 17.30 21.80 0.60
CA ASN A 17 16.83 22.41 1.85
C ASN A 17 16.23 21.38 2.82
N LEU A 18 15.88 20.18 2.34
CA LEU A 18 15.75 19.00 3.19
C LEU A 18 17.14 18.68 3.75
N ASN A 19 17.41 19.24 4.92
CA ASN A 19 18.62 19.04 5.70
C ASN A 19 19.08 17.58 5.62
N PRO A 20 20.33 17.28 5.21
CA PRO A 20 20.89 15.93 5.25
C PRO A 20 20.88 15.30 6.65
N ASN A 21 20.67 16.12 7.68
CA ASN A 21 20.40 15.68 9.06
C ASN A 21 18.94 15.19 9.28
N ASN A 22 18.14 15.00 8.22
CA ASN A 22 16.86 14.28 8.29
C ASN A 22 17.13 12.77 8.41
N GLU A 23 17.66 12.41 9.57
CA GLU A 23 17.88 11.06 10.09
C GLU A 23 16.68 10.10 9.92
N SER A 24 15.47 10.63 9.70
CA SER A 24 14.25 9.86 9.47
C SER A 24 14.17 9.21 8.08
N ILE A 25 14.74 9.83 7.03
CA ILE A 25 14.65 9.29 5.66
C ILE A 25 15.61 8.12 5.51
N THR A 26 16.82 8.24 6.05
CA THR A 26 17.85 7.21 6.04
C THR A 26 17.37 5.93 6.73
N ASP A 27 16.73 6.07 7.90
CA ASP A 27 16.14 4.93 8.64
C ASP A 27 14.98 4.27 7.90
N SER A 28 14.14 5.07 7.24
CA SER A 28 12.97 4.58 6.50
C SER A 28 13.37 3.66 5.35
N ILE A 29 14.63 3.75 4.89
CA ILE A 29 15.18 2.97 3.78
C ILE A 29 16.09 1.84 4.29
N ILE A 30 16.85 2.07 5.36
CA ILE A 30 17.79 1.09 5.95
C ILE A 30 17.07 -0.20 6.37
N ALA A 31 15.95 -0.10 7.07
CA ALA A 31 15.26 -1.28 7.59
C ALA A 31 14.68 -2.17 6.47
N PRO A 32 13.99 -1.62 5.44
CA PRO A 32 13.55 -2.41 4.28
C PRO A 32 14.72 -3.07 3.53
N ILE A 33 15.82 -2.35 3.29
CA ILE A 33 16.98 -2.91 2.59
C ILE A 33 17.60 -4.05 3.39
N PHE A 34 17.83 -3.84 4.69
CA PHE A 34 18.39 -4.85 5.58
C PHE A 34 17.49 -6.10 5.66
N PHE A 35 16.17 -5.91 5.72
CA PHE A 35 15.20 -7.00 5.69
C PHE A 35 15.27 -7.80 4.39
N VAL A 36 15.25 -7.13 3.24
CA VAL A 36 15.32 -7.80 1.93
C VAL A 36 16.61 -8.60 1.80
N ILE A 37 17.75 -8.02 2.16
CA ILE A 37 19.04 -8.72 2.13
C ILE A 37 18.98 -9.93 3.07
N SER A 38 18.55 -9.74 4.32
CA SER A 38 18.47 -10.82 5.31
C SER A 38 17.53 -11.94 4.87
N ALA A 39 16.38 -11.61 4.27
CA ALA A 39 15.40 -12.57 3.79
C ALA A 39 15.86 -13.39 2.58
N ASN A 40 16.92 -12.96 1.87
CA ASN A 40 17.53 -13.74 0.79
C ASN A 40 18.52 -14.79 1.32
N PHE A 41 19.12 -14.58 2.50
CA PHE A 41 20.17 -15.45 3.05
C PHE A 41 19.73 -16.25 4.29
N LEU A 42 18.68 -15.80 4.99
CA LEU A 42 18.18 -16.39 6.22
C LEU A 42 16.73 -16.87 6.04
N GLU A 43 16.29 -17.77 6.92
CA GLU A 43 14.87 -18.10 7.03
C GLU A 43 14.05 -16.85 7.38
N LEU A 44 12.83 -16.75 6.86
CA LEU A 44 11.96 -15.57 7.03
C LEU A 44 11.82 -15.12 8.49
N ASN A 45 11.64 -16.06 9.41
CA ASN A 45 11.54 -15.77 10.84
C ASN A 45 12.85 -15.16 11.40
N GLN A 46 14.00 -15.70 10.98
CA GLN A 46 15.31 -15.18 11.39
C GLN A 46 15.55 -13.78 10.80
N ALA A 47 15.20 -13.54 9.53
CA ALA A 47 15.29 -12.22 8.90
C ALA A 47 14.40 -11.18 9.61
N ILE A 48 13.19 -11.59 10.03
CA ILE A 48 12.27 -10.73 10.80
C ILE A 48 12.86 -10.36 12.16
N TYR A 49 13.38 -11.34 12.92
CA TYR A 49 13.97 -11.08 14.24
C TYR A 49 15.23 -10.21 14.14
N SER A 50 16.11 -10.48 13.16
CA SER A 50 17.31 -9.67 12.92
C SER A 50 16.98 -8.23 12.57
N THR A 51 15.97 -8.01 11.73
CA THR A 51 15.52 -6.65 11.35
C THR A 51 14.86 -5.94 12.54
N ALA A 52 14.07 -6.64 13.35
CA ALA A 52 13.47 -6.08 14.55
C ALA A 52 14.53 -5.69 15.60
N ALA A 53 15.57 -6.52 15.76
CA ALA A 53 16.71 -6.22 16.63
C ALA A 53 17.47 -4.98 16.16
N LEU A 54 17.73 -4.86 14.85
CA LEU A 54 18.36 -3.68 14.25
C LEU A 54 17.55 -2.40 14.50
N LEU A 55 16.24 -2.44 14.20
CA LEU A 55 15.32 -1.32 14.46
C LEU A 55 15.30 -0.90 15.93
N SER A 56 15.30 -1.88 16.83
CA SER A 56 15.32 -1.63 18.28
C SER A 56 16.65 -1.00 18.71
N ALA A 57 17.79 -1.50 18.21
CA ALA A 57 19.10 -0.93 18.49
C ALA A 57 19.21 0.53 18.03
N PHE A 58 18.69 0.85 16.83
CA PHE A 58 18.61 2.23 16.33
C PHE A 58 17.73 3.09 17.23
N LEU A 59 16.55 2.58 17.64
CA LEU A 59 15.66 3.30 18.55
C LEU A 59 16.37 3.62 19.88
N PHE A 60 17.03 2.64 20.51
CA PHE A 60 17.77 2.84 21.76
C PHE A 60 18.92 3.83 21.58
N TYR A 61 19.73 3.69 20.52
CA TYR A 61 20.82 4.63 20.22
C TYR A 61 20.33 6.08 20.15
N ARG A 62 19.16 6.30 19.52
CA ARG A 62 18.57 7.64 19.37
C ARG A 62 17.93 8.18 20.65
N VAL A 63 17.35 7.30 21.47
CA VAL A 63 16.89 7.66 22.83
C VAL A 63 18.08 8.18 23.64
N PHE A 64 19.23 7.51 23.60
CA PHE A 64 20.45 7.97 24.28
C PHE A 64 20.99 9.29 23.71
N LYS A 65 20.85 9.53 22.40
CA LYS A 65 21.26 10.79 21.76
C LYS A 65 20.27 11.96 21.91
N LYS A 66 19.15 11.81 22.63
CA LYS A 66 18.12 12.85 22.84
C LYS A 66 17.58 13.47 21.54
N GLN A 67 17.44 12.67 20.48
CA GLN A 67 16.91 13.14 19.20
C GLN A 67 15.39 13.25 19.21
N ASN A 68 14.82 13.88 18.17
CA ASN A 68 13.38 14.12 18.08
C ASN A 68 12.62 12.80 17.85
N LEU A 69 12.14 12.20 18.95
CA LEU A 69 11.56 10.85 18.99
C LEU A 69 10.28 10.69 18.18
N LYS A 70 9.56 11.78 17.87
CA LYS A 70 8.26 11.69 17.18
C LYS A 70 8.35 10.98 15.83
N TYR A 71 9.30 11.36 14.98
CA TYR A 71 9.44 10.77 13.64
C TYR A 71 9.99 9.33 13.68
N VAL A 72 10.93 9.07 14.60
CA VAL A 72 11.52 7.75 14.80
C VAL A 72 10.46 6.76 15.30
N PHE A 73 9.54 7.20 16.15
CA PHE A 73 8.48 6.35 16.69
C PHE A 73 7.47 5.93 15.62
N TYR A 74 7.05 6.84 14.73
CA TYR A 74 6.18 6.49 13.61
C TYR A 74 6.87 5.55 12.61
N GLY A 75 8.14 5.77 12.30
CA GLY A 75 8.93 4.87 11.46
C GLY A 75 9.07 3.48 12.07
N PHE A 76 9.42 3.41 13.36
CA PHE A 76 9.56 2.16 14.11
C PHE A 76 8.25 1.37 14.17
N ILE A 77 7.13 2.01 14.51
CA ILE A 77 5.81 1.37 14.52
C ILE A 77 5.44 0.87 13.12
N GLY A 78 5.63 1.69 12.08
CA GLY A 78 5.35 1.30 10.70
C GLY A 78 6.16 0.09 10.27
N SER A 79 7.45 0.05 10.61
CA SER A 79 8.33 -1.09 10.31
C SER A 79 7.95 -2.34 11.11
N LEU A 80 7.56 -2.22 12.38
CA LEU A 80 7.06 -3.34 13.17
C LEU A 80 5.77 -3.92 12.59
N ILE A 81 4.84 -3.07 12.14
CA ILE A 81 3.62 -3.51 11.45
C ILE A 81 3.99 -4.26 10.17
N ALA A 82 4.94 -3.74 9.39
CA ALA A 82 5.42 -4.42 8.17
C ALA A 82 6.04 -5.78 8.46
N LEU A 83 6.89 -5.89 9.48
CA LEU A 83 7.49 -7.16 9.94
C LEU A 83 6.43 -8.14 10.46
N PHE A 84 5.41 -7.64 11.16
CA PHE A 84 4.30 -8.45 11.64
C PHE A 84 3.45 -8.99 10.49
N ILE A 85 3.16 -8.16 9.48
CA ILE A 85 2.49 -8.59 8.25
C ILE A 85 3.36 -9.62 7.51
N ALA A 86 4.66 -9.41 7.39
CA ALA A 86 5.58 -10.38 6.79
C ALA A 86 5.58 -11.73 7.53
N ARG A 87 5.51 -11.71 8.87
CA ARG A 87 5.40 -12.91 9.70
C ARG A 87 4.09 -13.66 9.49
N ILE A 88 2.97 -12.95 9.45
CA ILE A 88 1.65 -13.53 9.14
C ILE A 88 1.65 -14.13 7.74
N GLN A 89 2.35 -13.48 6.80
CA GLN A 89 2.45 -13.97 5.43
C GLN A 89 3.24 -15.27 5.38
N GLY A 90 4.37 -15.40 6.10
CA GLY A 90 4.98 -16.68 6.54
C GLY A 90 5.40 -17.71 5.47
N SER A 91 4.91 -17.55 4.25
CA SER A 91 5.04 -18.39 3.07
C SER A 91 4.64 -17.53 1.87
N ALA A 92 5.09 -17.91 0.67
CA ALA A 92 4.68 -17.23 -0.55
C ALA A 92 3.14 -17.23 -0.71
N SER A 93 2.46 -18.24 -0.17
CA SER A 93 1.00 -18.36 -0.18
C SER A 93 0.30 -17.36 0.75
N GLY A 94 0.84 -17.04 1.94
CA GLY A 94 0.22 -16.04 2.81
C GLY A 94 0.26 -14.62 2.24
N PHE A 95 1.20 -14.30 1.33
CA PHE A 95 1.24 -13.01 0.60
C PHE A 95 -0.04 -12.76 -0.21
N PHE A 96 -0.60 -13.81 -0.81
CA PHE A 96 -1.80 -13.68 -1.64
C PHE A 96 -3.08 -13.52 -0.82
N LEU A 97 -3.12 -14.02 0.43
CA LEU A 97 -4.34 -14.16 1.21
C LEU A 97 -5.03 -12.81 1.54
N PRO A 98 -4.33 -11.75 2.03
CA PRO A 98 -4.95 -10.44 2.21
C PRO A 98 -5.41 -9.82 0.88
N GLY A 99 -4.66 -10.05 -0.20
CA GLY A 99 -5.01 -9.59 -1.55
C GLY A 99 -6.31 -10.20 -2.06
N ILE A 100 -6.45 -11.52 -1.91
CA ILE A 100 -7.63 -12.28 -2.31
C ILE A 100 -8.86 -11.79 -1.55
N ILE A 101 -8.76 -11.65 -0.23
CA ILE A 101 -9.88 -11.20 0.62
C ILE A 101 -10.29 -9.77 0.23
N ARG A 102 -9.34 -8.85 0.10
CA ARG A 102 -9.62 -7.46 -0.27
C ARG A 102 -10.24 -7.36 -1.66
N ASP A 103 -9.58 -7.93 -2.67
CA ASP A 103 -9.99 -7.79 -4.06
C ASP A 103 -11.33 -8.52 -4.29
N GLY A 104 -11.53 -9.69 -3.65
CA GLY A 104 -12.80 -10.42 -3.64
C GLY A 104 -13.94 -9.67 -2.94
N ALA A 105 -13.69 -9.03 -1.79
CA ALA A 105 -14.70 -8.24 -1.09
C ALA A 105 -15.13 -7.02 -1.92
N ILE A 106 -14.18 -6.29 -2.53
CA ILE A 106 -14.50 -5.14 -3.38
C ILE A 106 -15.26 -5.60 -4.63
N ALA A 107 -14.84 -6.71 -5.24
CA ALA A 107 -15.56 -7.30 -6.37
C ALA A 107 -17.00 -7.68 -6.00
N PHE A 108 -17.22 -8.30 -4.85
CA PHE A 108 -18.55 -8.65 -4.35
C PHE A 108 -19.43 -7.41 -4.17
N VAL A 109 -18.91 -6.36 -3.53
CA VAL A 109 -19.59 -5.06 -3.41
C VAL A 109 -19.88 -4.49 -4.80
N GLY A 110 -18.95 -4.61 -5.74
CA GLY A 110 -19.11 -4.22 -7.14
C GLY A 110 -20.33 -4.90 -7.79
N VAL A 111 -20.39 -6.23 -7.73
CA VAL A 111 -21.51 -7.03 -8.25
C VAL A 111 -22.83 -6.61 -7.61
N VAL A 112 -22.90 -6.55 -6.27
CA VAL A 112 -24.11 -6.15 -5.54
C VAL A 112 -24.53 -4.73 -5.93
N SER A 113 -23.59 -3.80 -6.06
CA SER A 113 -23.89 -2.41 -6.46
C SER A 113 -24.47 -2.28 -7.86
N ILE A 114 -24.00 -3.12 -8.79
CA ILE A 114 -24.49 -3.17 -10.18
C ILE A 114 -25.91 -3.74 -10.20
N ILE A 115 -26.16 -4.84 -9.47
CA ILE A 115 -27.49 -5.48 -9.37
C ILE A 115 -28.51 -4.53 -8.74
N LEU A 116 -28.14 -3.80 -7.68
CA LEU A 116 -28.99 -2.79 -7.05
C LEU A 116 -29.22 -1.55 -7.93
N GLY A 117 -28.61 -1.48 -9.11
CA GLY A 117 -28.73 -0.36 -10.04
C GLY A 117 -28.10 0.92 -9.51
N ARG A 118 -27.17 0.83 -8.55
CA ARG A 118 -26.43 1.95 -7.95
C ARG A 118 -24.93 1.61 -7.94
N PRO A 119 -24.27 1.61 -9.11
CA PRO A 119 -22.87 1.19 -9.23
C PRO A 119 -21.96 1.98 -8.29
N PHE A 120 -21.02 1.28 -7.65
CA PHE A 120 -20.14 1.87 -6.62
C PHE A 120 -19.34 3.08 -7.11
N THR A 121 -19.06 3.15 -8.42
CA THR A 121 -18.35 4.23 -9.11
C THR A 121 -19.06 5.58 -9.05
N ILE A 122 -20.38 5.59 -8.82
CA ILE A 122 -21.13 6.82 -8.55
C ILE A 122 -20.67 7.43 -7.23
N TYR A 123 -20.46 6.62 -6.20
CA TYR A 123 -20.07 7.12 -4.87
C TYR A 123 -18.62 7.61 -4.85
N SER A 124 -17.71 6.92 -5.57
CA SER A 124 -16.35 7.42 -5.72
C SER A 124 -16.32 8.76 -6.46
N SER A 125 -17.03 8.88 -7.59
CA SER A 125 -17.13 10.14 -8.32
C SER A 125 -17.81 11.25 -7.51
N LYS A 126 -18.80 10.91 -6.68
CA LYS A 126 -19.44 11.85 -5.77
C LYS A 126 -18.46 12.39 -4.72
N ALA A 127 -17.60 11.54 -4.16
CA ALA A 127 -16.58 11.97 -3.20
C ALA A 127 -15.58 12.99 -3.79
N PHE A 128 -15.20 12.83 -5.06
CA PHE A 128 -14.23 13.74 -5.70
C PHE A 128 -14.85 14.98 -6.33
N ARG A 129 -16.06 14.88 -6.91
CA ARG A 129 -16.63 15.93 -7.77
C ARG A 129 -17.87 16.61 -7.20
N ASN A 130 -18.50 16.03 -6.19
CA ASN A 130 -19.60 16.61 -5.43
C ASN A 130 -20.81 17.13 -6.25
N TRP A 131 -21.10 16.53 -7.42
CA TRP A 131 -22.30 16.88 -8.22
C TRP A 131 -23.61 16.49 -7.50
N PRO A 132 -24.75 17.11 -7.86
CA PRO A 132 -26.05 16.73 -7.30
C PRO A 132 -26.38 15.26 -7.59
N LYS A 133 -27.07 14.59 -6.66
CA LYS A 133 -27.39 13.14 -6.76
C LYS A 133 -28.12 12.78 -8.06
N GLU A 134 -28.99 13.67 -8.52
CA GLU A 134 -29.79 13.51 -9.75
C GLU A 134 -28.93 13.38 -11.01
N TRP A 135 -27.79 14.08 -11.04
CA TRP A 135 -26.86 14.02 -12.17
C TRP A 135 -26.33 12.61 -12.40
N TYR A 136 -25.97 11.92 -11.32
CA TYR A 136 -25.43 10.56 -11.38
C TYR A 136 -26.47 9.51 -11.77
N LEU A 137 -27.75 9.76 -11.45
CA LEU A 137 -28.85 8.87 -11.78
C LEU A 137 -29.50 9.19 -13.14
N HIS A 138 -29.05 10.24 -13.81
CA HIS A 138 -29.57 10.66 -15.10
C HIS A 138 -29.42 9.53 -16.15
N LYS A 139 -30.46 9.30 -16.98
CA LYS A 139 -30.54 8.18 -17.94
C LYS A 139 -29.34 8.09 -18.91
N LYS A 140 -28.74 9.24 -19.26
CA LYS A 140 -27.57 9.32 -20.13
C LYS A 140 -26.22 9.13 -19.42
N VAL A 141 -26.19 9.33 -18.10
CA VAL A 141 -24.95 9.38 -17.30
C VAL A 141 -24.73 8.06 -16.55
N LYS A 142 -25.80 7.52 -15.98
CA LYS A 142 -25.78 6.25 -15.25
C LYS A 142 -25.13 5.09 -16.03
N PRO A 143 -25.43 4.86 -17.34
CA PRO A 143 -24.85 3.75 -18.08
C PRO A 143 -23.31 3.80 -18.15
N ALA A 144 -22.72 5.00 -18.23
CA ALA A 144 -21.26 5.15 -18.24
C ALA A 144 -20.64 4.72 -16.90
N TYR A 145 -21.23 5.16 -15.78
CA TYR A 145 -20.78 4.73 -14.45
C TYR A 145 -20.96 3.23 -14.23
N THR A 146 -22.06 2.66 -14.72
CA THR A 146 -22.30 1.21 -14.69
C THR A 146 -21.24 0.46 -15.48
N LEU A 147 -20.89 0.90 -16.69
CA LEU A 147 -19.85 0.27 -17.50
C LEU A 147 -18.48 0.29 -16.80
N VAL A 148 -18.10 1.42 -16.21
CA VAL A 148 -16.86 1.52 -15.43
C VAL A 148 -16.91 0.58 -14.22
N ALA A 149 -18.05 0.49 -13.52
CA ALA A 149 -18.19 -0.42 -12.39
C ALA A 149 -18.08 -1.89 -12.84
N ILE A 150 -18.65 -2.26 -13.99
CA ILE A 150 -18.53 -3.60 -14.58
C ILE A 150 -17.06 -3.91 -14.87
N ILE A 151 -16.35 -3.02 -15.56
CA ILE A 151 -14.93 -3.21 -15.91
C ILE A 151 -14.09 -3.43 -14.65
N TRP A 152 -14.25 -2.57 -13.64
CA TRP A 152 -13.52 -2.70 -12.37
C TRP A 152 -13.86 -3.98 -11.63
N THR A 153 -15.13 -4.35 -11.58
CA THR A 153 -15.60 -5.57 -10.92
C THR A 153 -15.02 -6.80 -11.60
N LEU A 154 -15.07 -6.87 -12.93
CA LEU A 154 -14.49 -7.96 -13.72
C LEU A 154 -12.98 -8.04 -13.53
N TYR A 155 -12.27 -6.92 -13.60
CA TYR A 155 -10.83 -6.86 -13.35
C TYR A 155 -10.48 -7.42 -11.97
N LEU A 156 -11.19 -7.00 -10.92
CA LEU A 156 -10.95 -7.46 -9.56
C LEU A 156 -11.29 -8.95 -9.39
N LEU A 157 -12.34 -9.45 -10.03
CA LEU A 157 -12.67 -10.88 -10.05
C LEU A 157 -11.57 -11.71 -10.71
N ILE A 158 -11.11 -11.29 -11.90
CA ILE A 158 -10.02 -11.97 -12.62
C ILE A 158 -8.75 -11.96 -11.77
N LYS A 159 -8.40 -10.81 -11.20
CA LYS A 159 -7.22 -10.65 -10.35
C LYS A 159 -7.29 -11.53 -9.10
N ALA A 160 -8.42 -11.54 -8.40
CA ALA A 160 -8.63 -12.41 -7.23
C ALA A 160 -8.57 -13.89 -7.62
N GLY A 161 -9.16 -14.26 -8.77
CA GLY A 161 -9.08 -15.62 -9.32
C GLY A 161 -7.65 -16.04 -9.63
N LEU A 162 -6.83 -15.17 -10.25
CA LEU A 162 -5.42 -15.41 -10.48
C LEU A 162 -4.63 -15.54 -9.18
N GLN A 163 -4.92 -14.69 -8.18
CA GLN A 163 -4.29 -14.80 -6.86
C GLN A 163 -4.65 -16.12 -6.16
N ILE A 164 -5.90 -16.60 -6.28
CA ILE A 164 -6.32 -17.92 -5.77
C ILE A 164 -5.60 -19.04 -6.52
N TYR A 165 -5.47 -18.93 -7.84
CA TYR A 165 -4.73 -19.90 -8.65
C TYR A 165 -3.27 -20.01 -8.18
N PHE A 166 -2.56 -18.88 -8.06
CA PHE A 166 -1.18 -18.86 -7.57
C PHE A 166 -1.05 -19.32 -6.11
N TYR A 167 -2.00 -18.96 -5.25
CA TYR A 167 -2.08 -19.43 -3.87
C TYR A 167 -2.16 -20.95 -3.80
N ASN A 168 -3.01 -21.56 -4.64
CA ASN A 168 -3.14 -23.01 -4.71
C ASN A 168 -1.88 -23.66 -5.28
N THR A 169 -1.30 -23.13 -6.36
CA THR A 169 -0.06 -23.67 -6.95
C THR A 169 1.13 -23.64 -5.98
N GLN A 170 1.30 -22.56 -5.22
CA GLN A 170 2.38 -22.46 -4.22
C GLN A 170 2.17 -23.32 -2.98
N LYS A 171 0.94 -23.77 -2.73
CA LYS A 171 0.65 -24.70 -1.63
C LYS A 171 1.18 -26.12 -1.89
N PHE A 172 1.55 -26.43 -3.13
CA PHE A 172 1.99 -27.75 -3.59
C PHE A 172 3.50 -27.85 -3.91
N LEU A 173 4.26 -26.76 -3.75
CA LEU A 173 5.72 -26.72 -3.81
C LEU A 173 6.28 -26.58 -2.38
#